data_AF-A6HU14-F1
#
_entry.id   AF-A6HU14-F1
#
_cell.length_a   1.000
_cell.length_b   1.000
_cell.length_c   1.000
_cell.angle_alpha   90.00
_cell.angle_beta   90.00
_cell.angle_gamma   90.00
#
_symmetry.space_group_name_H-M   'P 1'
#
loop_
_entity.id
_entity.type
_entity.pdbx_description
1 polymer ?
#
loop_
_entity_poly.entity_id
_entity_poly.type
_entity_poly.pdbx_seq_one_letter_code
_entity_poly.pdbx_strand_id
1 'polypeptide(L)'
;MCYSRLLLLSLLFCLGSASGSSRALSSTHSLELTTPTLPETTLPETTTAWLPSGGTSWTEGGTLSQSLSNFTGSVDSHGTCQCSVSLPDTTFPADRVERLEFTAHTLSQKFEREFSKVKEYVQLISVYEKKLLNLTVRVEVMEKDSISYTELDFELIKLEVKEMHKLVIQLKENFVGSTDIIDMLEVEIRNMTLLVEKLETLDQNNVLSIRRQILALKTKLKECEDSKSGLVPATPPPPAPGSCSHGGVVNISAPFVVQLNFQGFNYKYGAWGRDYSPQHPERTLYWVAPLNTDARVLEYYRLYDSLDNLLLYSHSRQYRILYGQGGGTVAFNNSLYVNWYNGRNIAKIDLTTNGVTVNQPLPQAAYNNRFSYANVNWQDIDLAVDEQALWAIYATEASTGNIVISKLNDTTLEVISTWVTKQYKPSVSNAFIVCGVLYATRTLNTRTEEIFYYYDTNTQREGSLAITMRKMQERIQSINYHPYDHKLYVYNDGYLLNYDLVFLQTPKQPV
;
A
#
# COMPACT_ATOMS: atom_id res chain seq x y z
N MET A 1 12.50 10.15 -40.11
CA MET A 1 13.34 11.36 -40.24
C MET A 1 12.99 12.26 -39.05
N CYS A 2 13.88 12.44 -38.08
CA CYS A 2 14.96 13.46 -38.04
C CYS A 2 14.40 14.88 -37.88
N TYR A 3 14.82 15.74 -36.94
CA TYR A 3 15.99 15.82 -36.04
C TYR A 3 15.52 16.21 -34.60
N SER A 4 16.18 15.97 -33.45
CA SER A 4 17.58 15.72 -33.04
C SER A 4 18.55 16.92 -33.03
N ARG A 5 18.77 17.45 -31.82
CA ARG A 5 20.02 18.07 -31.29
C ARG A 5 20.65 19.30 -31.98
N LEU A 6 20.71 20.38 -31.20
CA LEU A 6 21.93 21.15 -30.88
C LEU A 6 21.92 21.38 -29.35
N LEU A 7 22.94 21.13 -28.49
CA LEU A 7 24.41 21.19 -28.56
C LEU A 7 24.96 22.60 -28.88
N LEU A 8 26.00 23.15 -28.23
CA LEU A 8 26.82 22.79 -27.04
C LEU A 8 27.71 24.03 -26.69
N LEU A 9 28.67 23.86 -25.77
CA LEU A 9 29.95 24.60 -25.58
C LEU A 9 29.94 25.91 -24.75
N SER A 10 30.97 26.24 -23.95
CA SER A 10 32.06 25.43 -23.33
C SER A 10 32.94 26.28 -22.38
N LEU A 11 33.56 25.63 -21.38
CA LEU A 11 34.94 25.74 -20.81
C LEU A 11 35.87 26.94 -21.21
N LEU A 12 36.93 27.36 -20.46
CA LEU A 12 38.00 26.61 -19.76
C LEU A 12 38.82 27.54 -18.78
N PHE A 13 39.28 26.99 -17.63
CA PHE A 13 40.61 27.12 -16.96
C PHE A 13 41.40 28.44 -16.72
N CYS A 14 42.02 28.56 -15.51
CA CYS A 14 43.48 28.63 -15.22
C CYS A 14 43.79 29.16 -13.77
N LEU A 15 44.40 28.38 -12.86
CA LEU A 15 45.84 28.33 -12.43
C LEU A 15 46.25 29.25 -11.25
N GLY A 16 47.01 28.76 -10.25
CA GLY A 16 47.55 29.62 -9.16
C GLY A 16 48.17 29.01 -7.85
N SER A 17 49.14 28.09 -7.96
CA SER A 17 50.30 27.80 -7.04
C SER A 17 50.46 28.29 -5.55
N ALA A 18 51.10 27.41 -4.75
CA ALA A 18 52.05 27.64 -3.61
C ALA A 18 51.51 28.20 -2.26
N SER A 19 52.13 28.02 -1.06
CA SER A 19 53.13 27.07 -0.49
C SER A 19 53.19 27.26 1.07
N GLY A 20 53.82 26.37 1.86
CA GLY A 20 54.35 26.75 3.20
C GLY A 20 53.98 25.92 4.46
N SER A 21 54.81 24.91 4.77
CA SER A 21 55.31 24.44 6.09
C SER A 21 54.70 24.95 7.42
N SER A 22 54.41 24.05 8.39
CA SER A 22 55.43 23.69 9.43
C SER A 22 54.97 22.81 10.63
N ARG A 23 55.89 21.91 11.02
CA ARG A 23 56.22 21.36 12.37
C ARG A 23 55.21 20.57 13.22
N ALA A 24 55.64 19.36 13.58
CA ALA A 24 55.15 18.55 14.68
C ALA A 24 55.90 18.85 16.01
N LEU A 25 55.36 18.38 17.15
CA LEU A 25 56.17 17.97 18.30
C LEU A 25 55.49 16.84 19.11
N SER A 26 56.33 16.01 19.72
CA SER A 26 56.10 14.68 20.32
C SER A 26 55.56 14.61 21.76
N SER A 27 54.92 13.50 22.13
CA SER A 27 55.23 12.64 23.31
C SER A 27 54.25 11.44 23.37
N THR A 28 54.61 10.18 23.10
CA THR A 28 55.46 9.16 23.82
C THR A 28 54.79 8.42 24.99
N HIS A 29 54.45 7.14 24.77
CA HIS A 29 54.68 5.91 25.58
C HIS A 29 53.63 4.84 25.19
N SER A 30 53.96 3.76 24.44
CA SER A 30 54.66 2.50 24.83
C SER A 30 53.88 1.74 25.93
N LEU A 31 53.45 0.48 25.83
CA LEU A 31 54.10 -0.81 25.47
C LEU A 31 52.98 -1.84 25.08
N GLU A 32 53.13 -3.06 24.55
CA GLU A 32 54.20 -3.87 23.91
C GLU A 32 53.61 -5.16 23.24
N LEU A 33 54.39 -5.84 22.38
CA LEU A 33 54.40 -7.29 22.02
C LEU A 33 53.10 -8.01 21.51
N THR A 34 53.11 -9.00 20.59
CA THR A 34 54.20 -9.79 19.94
C THR A 34 53.76 -10.33 18.55
N THR A 35 54.69 -10.54 17.63
CA THR A 35 54.57 -11.44 16.45
C THR A 35 55.61 -12.58 16.53
N PRO A 36 55.31 -13.80 16.03
CA PRO A 36 56.08 -14.41 14.91
C PRO A 36 55.25 -15.37 14.00
N THR A 37 55.63 -15.90 12.83
CA THR A 37 56.63 -15.59 11.75
C THR A 37 56.24 -16.35 10.45
N LEU A 38 56.90 -16.04 9.32
CA LEU A 38 56.96 -16.79 8.04
C LEU A 38 57.93 -18.03 8.12
N PRO A 39 58.21 -18.88 7.08
CA PRO A 39 58.17 -18.63 5.61
C PRO A 39 57.88 -19.77 4.57
N GLU A 40 57.68 -19.33 3.32
CA GLU A 40 58.13 -19.80 1.96
C GLU A 40 58.17 -21.25 1.40
N THR A 41 57.64 -21.35 0.16
CA THR A 41 58.08 -22.10 -1.08
C THR A 41 58.29 -23.63 -1.15
N THR A 42 57.62 -24.31 -2.11
CA THR A 42 58.19 -24.92 -3.36
C THR A 42 57.15 -25.75 -4.17
N LEU A 43 57.49 -26.10 -5.42
CA LEU A 43 56.75 -26.84 -6.49
C LEU A 43 57.37 -28.26 -6.69
N PRO A 44 56.93 -29.16 -7.63
CA PRO A 44 55.63 -29.41 -8.31
C PRO A 44 55.26 -30.95 -8.35
N GLU A 45 54.44 -31.36 -9.34
CA GLU A 45 54.33 -32.69 -10.02
C GLU A 45 53.11 -33.63 -9.84
N THR A 46 52.76 -34.22 -11.00
CA THR A 46 51.86 -35.31 -11.46
C THR A 46 51.47 -36.46 -10.46
N THR A 47 50.41 -37.28 -10.62
CA THR A 47 49.75 -37.86 -11.83
C THR A 47 48.40 -38.58 -11.54
N THR A 48 47.51 -38.68 -12.54
CA THR A 48 46.49 -39.74 -12.84
C THR A 48 45.61 -40.46 -11.77
N ALA A 49 44.29 -40.20 -11.91
CA ALA A 49 43.17 -41.16 -12.13
C ALA A 49 42.76 -42.25 -11.10
N TRP A 50 41.47 -42.27 -10.72
CA TRP A 50 40.49 -43.35 -11.02
C TRP A 50 39.03 -42.98 -10.61
N LEU A 51 38.05 -43.68 -11.20
CA LEU A 51 36.58 -43.62 -11.02
C LEU A 51 36.11 -44.82 -10.15
N PRO A 52 34.80 -45.06 -9.84
CA PRO A 52 33.62 -44.16 -9.68
C PRO A 52 32.77 -44.44 -8.40
N SER A 53 31.63 -43.71 -8.26
CA SER A 53 30.32 -44.16 -7.72
C SER A 53 29.83 -43.61 -6.37
N GLY A 54 28.61 -43.06 -6.37
CA GLY A 54 27.66 -43.18 -5.26
C GLY A 54 27.18 -41.90 -4.55
N GLY A 55 25.90 -41.54 -4.75
CA GLY A 55 25.08 -40.95 -3.68
C GLY A 55 24.89 -39.42 -3.64
N THR A 56 23.78 -38.97 -4.26
CA THR A 56 22.82 -37.99 -3.69
C THR A 56 23.32 -36.87 -2.75
N SER A 57 23.25 -35.62 -3.21
CA SER A 57 22.44 -34.59 -2.55
C SER A 57 22.24 -33.34 -3.43
N TRP A 58 21.10 -32.69 -3.21
CA TRP A 58 20.71 -31.36 -3.64
C TRP A 58 21.84 -30.33 -3.58
N THR A 59 22.06 -29.60 -4.67
CA THR A 59 22.84 -28.35 -4.68
C THR A 59 22.06 -27.23 -5.34
N GLU A 60 22.25 -26.03 -4.80
CA GLU A 60 21.51 -24.83 -5.14
C GLU A 60 21.78 -24.37 -6.59
N GLY A 61 20.74 -23.85 -7.24
CA GLY A 61 20.83 -23.28 -8.58
C GLY A 61 21.58 -21.94 -8.61
N GLY A 62 22.89 -21.97 -8.41
CA GLY A 62 23.78 -20.86 -8.74
C GLY A 62 23.85 -20.70 -10.26
N THR A 63 23.26 -19.63 -10.80
CA THR A 63 23.38 -19.27 -12.21
C THR A 63 24.81 -18.86 -12.54
N LEU A 64 25.64 -19.83 -12.91
CA LEU A 64 26.91 -19.60 -13.58
C LEU A 64 26.63 -18.94 -14.93
N SER A 65 27.02 -17.68 -15.08
CA SER A 65 27.06 -17.00 -16.37
C SER A 65 28.15 -17.65 -17.24
N GLN A 66 27.79 -18.66 -18.03
CA GLN A 66 28.68 -19.20 -19.06
C GLN A 66 28.97 -18.11 -20.09
N SER A 67 30.25 -17.77 -20.25
CA SER A 67 30.71 -16.83 -21.26
C SER A 67 30.57 -17.46 -22.66
N LEU A 68 29.51 -17.11 -23.39
CA LEU A 68 29.42 -17.41 -24.82
C LEU A 68 30.38 -16.50 -25.59
N SER A 69 31.52 -17.03 -26.02
CA SER A 69 32.42 -16.33 -26.94
C SER A 69 33.48 -17.25 -27.57
N ASN A 70 33.08 -18.01 -28.59
CA ASN A 70 34.03 -18.40 -29.64
C ASN A 70 34.20 -17.21 -30.58
N PHE A 71 35.25 -16.42 -30.39
CA PHE A 71 35.64 -15.35 -31.31
C PHE A 71 36.75 -15.84 -32.24
N THR A 72 36.71 -15.44 -33.51
CA THR A 72 37.84 -15.61 -34.43
C THR A 72 38.16 -14.26 -35.07
N GLY A 73 39.43 -13.85 -34.95
CA GLY A 73 39.94 -12.59 -35.47
C GLY A 73 41.12 -12.80 -36.40
N SER A 74 41.20 -11.96 -37.43
CA SER A 74 42.28 -11.92 -38.42
C SER A 74 42.69 -10.49 -38.68
N VAL A 75 43.97 -10.26 -38.96
CA VAL A 75 44.48 -8.92 -39.31
C VAL A 75 44.59 -8.80 -40.83
N ASP A 76 44.06 -7.71 -41.40
CA ASP A 76 44.21 -7.45 -42.83
C ASP A 76 45.61 -6.92 -43.20
N SER A 77 45.90 -6.85 -44.50
CA SER A 77 47.19 -6.40 -45.04
C SER A 77 47.53 -4.93 -44.76
N HIS A 78 46.62 -4.16 -44.15
CA HIS A 78 46.83 -2.78 -43.72
C HIS A 78 46.97 -2.65 -42.19
N GLY A 79 46.99 -3.78 -41.45
CA GLY A 79 47.18 -3.82 -40.01
C GLY A 79 45.88 -3.68 -39.20
N THR A 80 44.71 -3.75 -39.85
CA THR A 80 43.42 -3.64 -39.15
C THR A 80 42.96 -5.00 -38.65
N CYS A 81 42.69 -5.13 -37.35
CA CYS A 81 42.11 -6.35 -36.79
C CYS A 81 40.61 -6.42 -37.12
N GLN A 82 40.20 -7.42 -37.91
CA GLN A 82 38.81 -7.80 -38.09
C GLN A 82 38.45 -8.96 -37.17
N CYS A 83 37.46 -8.78 -36.31
CA CYS A 83 36.86 -9.86 -35.52
C CYS A 83 35.46 -10.13 -36.05
N SER A 84 35.18 -11.39 -36.37
CA SER A 84 33.81 -11.83 -36.71
C SER A 84 33.12 -12.36 -35.45
N VAL A 85 31.94 -11.82 -35.14
CA VAL A 85 31.10 -12.23 -34.02
C VAL A 85 29.77 -12.71 -34.55
N SER A 86 29.53 -14.02 -34.49
CA SER A 86 28.21 -14.60 -34.70
C SER A 86 27.45 -14.62 -33.36
N LEU A 87 26.59 -13.62 -33.16
CA LEU A 87 25.58 -13.67 -32.10
C LEU A 87 24.52 -14.72 -32.49
N PRO A 88 24.07 -15.59 -31.57
CA PRO A 88 22.88 -16.41 -31.82
C PRO A 88 21.64 -15.50 -31.97
N ASP A 89 20.74 -15.85 -32.88
CA ASP A 89 19.54 -15.06 -33.17
C ASP A 89 18.68 -14.83 -31.91
N THR A 90 18.04 -13.67 -31.86
CA THR A 90 17.37 -13.17 -30.65
C THR A 90 16.20 -14.04 -30.20
N THR A 91 16.03 -14.13 -28.87
CA THR A 91 15.10 -15.01 -28.12
C THR A 91 13.60 -14.92 -28.44
N PHE A 92 13.14 -14.01 -29.30
CA PHE A 92 11.76 -13.95 -29.79
C PHE A 92 11.66 -13.06 -31.06
N PRO A 93 11.01 -13.50 -32.17
CA PRO A 93 10.97 -12.74 -33.42
C PRO A 93 9.92 -11.62 -33.40
N ALA A 94 10.28 -10.47 -32.81
CA ALA A 94 9.39 -9.32 -32.66
C ALA A 94 8.88 -8.74 -34.00
N ASP A 95 9.69 -8.81 -35.05
CA ASP A 95 9.36 -8.39 -36.43
C ASP A 95 8.14 -9.14 -37.00
N ARG A 96 8.00 -10.42 -36.65
CA ARG A 96 6.89 -11.27 -37.09
C ARG A 96 5.60 -10.96 -36.33
N VAL A 97 5.73 -10.56 -35.06
CA VAL A 97 4.58 -10.16 -34.23
C VAL A 97 4.05 -8.79 -34.65
N GLU A 98 4.92 -7.82 -34.90
CA GLU A 98 4.53 -6.50 -35.43
C GLU A 98 3.83 -6.62 -36.81
N ARG A 99 4.36 -7.48 -37.69
CA ARG A 99 3.72 -7.77 -38.98
C ARG A 99 2.37 -8.49 -38.84
N LEU A 100 2.25 -9.40 -37.88
CA LEU A 100 0.98 -10.08 -37.57
C LEU A 100 -0.06 -9.08 -37.03
N GLU A 101 0.33 -8.17 -36.12
CA GLU A 101 -0.53 -7.11 -35.59
C GLU A 101 -1.06 -6.20 -36.69
N PHE A 102 -0.18 -5.71 -37.57
CA PHE A 102 -0.57 -4.88 -38.73
C PHE A 102 -1.55 -5.60 -39.66
N THR A 103 -1.29 -6.89 -39.92
CA THR A 103 -2.14 -7.70 -40.82
C THR A 103 -3.49 -7.99 -40.17
N ALA A 104 -3.53 -8.31 -38.87
CA ALA A 104 -4.75 -8.54 -38.10
C ALA A 104 -5.63 -7.28 -38.01
N HIS A 105 -5.02 -6.10 -37.83
CA HIS A 105 -5.75 -4.84 -37.87
C HIS A 105 -6.37 -4.57 -39.25
N THR A 106 -5.60 -4.80 -40.33
CA THR A 106 -6.08 -4.67 -41.71
C THR A 106 -7.26 -5.63 -41.99
N LEU A 107 -7.16 -6.87 -41.52
CA LEU A 107 -8.18 -7.91 -41.67
C LEU A 107 -9.48 -7.56 -40.93
N SER A 108 -9.37 -7.06 -39.70
CA SER A 108 -10.51 -6.56 -38.92
C SER A 108 -11.24 -5.41 -39.63
N GLN A 109 -10.50 -4.46 -40.23
CA GLN A 109 -11.10 -3.38 -41.03
C GLN A 109 -11.78 -3.88 -42.31
N LYS A 110 -11.27 -4.92 -42.98
CA LYS A 110 -11.95 -5.55 -44.14
C LYS A 110 -13.25 -6.21 -43.68
N PHE A 111 -13.19 -6.98 -42.59
CA PHE A 111 -14.34 -7.72 -42.05
C PHE A 111 -15.49 -6.79 -41.65
N GLU A 112 -15.23 -5.72 -40.90
CA GLU A 112 -16.29 -4.77 -40.49
C GLU A 112 -16.96 -4.05 -41.67
N ARG A 113 -16.24 -3.82 -42.78
CA ARG A 113 -16.83 -3.25 -44.01
C ARG A 113 -17.81 -4.22 -44.67
N GLU A 114 -17.45 -5.49 -44.81
CA GLU A 114 -18.38 -6.49 -45.37
C GLU A 114 -19.54 -6.79 -44.40
N PHE A 115 -19.27 -6.87 -43.09
CA PHE A 115 -20.31 -7.08 -42.08
C PHE A 115 -21.33 -5.93 -42.03
N SER A 116 -20.90 -4.70 -42.32
CA SER A 116 -21.79 -3.54 -42.46
C SER A 116 -22.74 -3.69 -43.66
N LYS A 117 -22.25 -4.12 -44.83
CA LYS A 117 -23.10 -4.41 -46.00
C LYS A 117 -24.13 -5.51 -45.68
N VAL A 118 -23.72 -6.58 -44.98
CA VAL A 118 -24.62 -7.67 -44.58
C VAL A 118 -25.75 -7.15 -43.69
N LYS A 119 -25.48 -6.22 -42.75
CA LYS A 119 -26.53 -5.58 -41.94
C LYS A 119 -27.53 -4.79 -42.79
N GLU A 120 -27.06 -4.04 -43.78
CA GLU A 120 -27.92 -3.30 -44.72
C GLU A 120 -28.81 -4.27 -45.54
N TYR A 121 -28.25 -5.39 -46.02
CA TYR A 121 -29.02 -6.42 -46.73
C TYR A 121 -30.10 -7.06 -45.84
N VAL A 122 -29.80 -7.39 -44.58
CA VAL A 122 -30.78 -7.97 -43.64
C VAL A 122 -31.93 -6.99 -43.37
N GLN A 123 -31.64 -5.69 -43.21
CA GLN A 123 -32.68 -4.67 -43.06
C GLN A 123 -33.56 -4.57 -44.32
N LEU A 124 -32.95 -4.55 -45.51
CA LEU A 124 -33.67 -4.44 -46.78
C LEU A 124 -34.54 -5.69 -47.05
N ILE A 125 -34.06 -6.89 -46.71
CA ILE A 125 -34.84 -8.14 -46.80
C ILE A 125 -36.07 -8.10 -45.89
N SER A 126 -35.96 -7.58 -44.66
CA SER A 126 -37.12 -7.43 -43.77
C SER A 126 -38.17 -6.43 -44.30
N VAL A 127 -37.76 -5.42 -45.08
CA VAL A 127 -38.70 -4.54 -45.80
C VAL A 127 -39.40 -5.29 -46.95
N TYR A 128 -38.69 -6.14 -47.69
CA TYR A 128 -39.31 -6.97 -48.74
C TYR A 128 -40.31 -7.98 -48.18
N GLU A 129 -39.97 -8.65 -47.08
CA GLU A 129 -40.86 -9.60 -46.38
C GLU A 129 -42.20 -8.94 -46.01
N LYS A 130 -42.15 -7.73 -45.43
CA LYS A 130 -43.35 -6.95 -45.10
C LYS A 130 -44.16 -6.52 -46.34
N LYS A 131 -43.50 -6.10 -47.42
CA LYS A 131 -44.19 -5.78 -48.69
C LYS A 131 -44.87 -7.02 -49.28
N LEU A 132 -44.19 -8.17 -49.26
CA LEU A 132 -44.72 -9.43 -49.77
C LEU A 132 -45.94 -9.89 -48.96
N LEU A 133 -45.87 -9.85 -47.62
CA LEU A 133 -46.99 -10.17 -46.74
C LEU A 133 -48.21 -9.27 -46.99
N ASN A 134 -48.01 -7.96 -47.11
CA ASN A 134 -49.10 -7.02 -47.42
C ASN A 134 -49.73 -7.32 -48.79
N LEU A 135 -48.92 -7.64 -49.80
CA LEU A 135 -49.42 -8.01 -51.13
C LEU A 135 -50.19 -9.34 -51.09
N THR A 136 -49.69 -10.35 -50.37
CA THR A 136 -50.37 -11.63 -50.17
C THR A 136 -51.73 -11.46 -49.49
N VAL A 137 -51.80 -10.68 -48.40
CA VAL A 137 -53.07 -10.37 -47.72
C VAL A 137 -54.04 -9.65 -48.67
N ARG A 138 -53.56 -8.70 -49.47
CA ARG A 138 -54.40 -7.98 -50.44
C ARG A 138 -54.96 -8.92 -51.53
N VAL A 139 -54.15 -9.85 -52.03
CA VAL A 139 -54.57 -10.85 -53.02
C VAL A 139 -55.55 -11.86 -52.39
N GLU A 140 -55.33 -12.29 -51.15
CA GLU A 140 -56.22 -13.21 -50.44
C GLU A 140 -57.60 -12.59 -50.14
N VAL A 141 -57.64 -11.28 -49.82
CA VAL A 141 -58.90 -10.52 -49.72
C VAL A 141 -59.60 -10.47 -51.08
N MET A 142 -58.87 -10.21 -52.17
CA MET A 142 -59.42 -10.20 -53.54
C MET A 142 -59.92 -11.58 -54.02
N GLU A 143 -59.44 -12.67 -53.44
CA GLU A 143 -59.92 -14.04 -53.71
C GLU A 143 -61.24 -14.35 -52.98
N LYS A 144 -61.45 -13.75 -51.79
CA LYS A 144 -62.54 -14.12 -50.87
C LYS A 144 -63.74 -13.18 -50.88
N ASP A 145 -63.55 -11.89 -51.14
CA ASP A 145 -64.64 -10.90 -51.15
C ASP A 145 -65.39 -10.89 -52.50
N SER A 146 -66.73 -10.91 -52.43
CA SER A 146 -67.62 -10.94 -53.60
C SER A 146 -67.84 -9.56 -54.25
N ILE A 147 -66.82 -8.69 -54.26
CA ILE A 147 -66.87 -7.32 -54.78
C ILE A 147 -66.26 -7.29 -56.19
N SER A 148 -66.85 -6.56 -57.13
CA SER A 148 -66.34 -6.45 -58.49
C SER A 148 -65.09 -5.56 -58.55
N TYR A 149 -63.91 -6.16 -58.47
CA TYR A 149 -62.63 -5.50 -58.70
C TYR A 149 -62.49 -4.96 -60.13
N THR A 150 -61.79 -3.84 -60.28
CA THR A 150 -61.61 -3.17 -61.57
C THR A 150 -60.30 -3.59 -62.24
N GLU A 151 -60.21 -3.42 -63.56
CA GLU A 151 -58.97 -3.66 -64.32
C GLU A 151 -57.78 -2.83 -63.77
N LEU A 152 -58.07 -1.64 -63.23
CA LEU A 152 -57.13 -0.75 -62.55
C LEU A 152 -56.50 -1.37 -61.29
N ASP A 153 -57.26 -2.16 -60.52
CA ASP A 153 -56.75 -2.83 -59.32
C ASP A 153 -55.72 -3.90 -59.68
N PHE A 154 -55.96 -4.63 -60.77
CA PHE A 154 -55.02 -5.63 -61.29
C PHE A 154 -53.79 -5.00 -61.94
N GLU A 155 -53.92 -3.86 -62.64
CA GLU A 155 -52.76 -3.13 -63.17
C GLU A 155 -51.86 -2.58 -62.05
N LEU A 156 -52.43 -2.10 -60.93
CA LEU A 156 -51.65 -1.68 -59.78
C LEU A 156 -50.82 -2.83 -59.20
N ILE A 157 -51.42 -4.02 -59.03
CA ILE A 157 -50.71 -5.22 -58.56
C ILE A 157 -49.61 -5.65 -59.54
N LYS A 158 -49.85 -5.59 -60.86
CA LYS A 158 -48.82 -5.88 -61.88
C LYS A 158 -47.62 -4.93 -61.75
N LEU A 159 -47.85 -3.65 -61.47
CA LEU A 159 -46.79 -2.66 -61.26
C LEU A 159 -46.01 -2.95 -59.98
N GLU A 160 -46.68 -3.23 -58.86
CA GLU A 160 -46.05 -3.59 -57.57
C GLU A 160 -45.15 -4.84 -57.72
N VAL A 161 -45.65 -5.91 -58.37
CA VAL A 161 -44.88 -7.15 -58.64
C VAL A 161 -43.68 -6.88 -59.56
N LYS A 162 -43.84 -6.04 -60.58
CA LYS A 162 -42.76 -5.68 -61.52
C LYS A 162 -41.66 -4.85 -60.84
N GLU A 163 -42.01 -3.97 -59.90
CA GLU A 163 -41.05 -3.26 -59.06
C GLU A 163 -40.28 -4.22 -58.15
N MET A 164 -40.99 -5.14 -57.47
CA MET A 164 -40.35 -6.17 -56.63
C MET A 164 -39.39 -7.06 -57.43
N HIS A 165 -39.76 -7.48 -58.64
CA HIS A 165 -38.87 -8.28 -59.50
C HIS A 165 -37.58 -7.54 -59.87
N LYS A 166 -37.67 -6.23 -60.20
CA LYS A 166 -36.48 -5.40 -60.48
C LYS A 166 -35.56 -5.32 -59.26
N LEU A 167 -36.13 -5.17 -58.07
CA LEU A 167 -35.40 -5.08 -56.81
C LEU A 167 -34.73 -6.40 -56.40
N VAL A 168 -35.36 -7.55 -56.69
CA VAL A 168 -34.75 -8.88 -56.49
C VAL A 168 -33.52 -9.09 -57.39
N ILE A 169 -33.53 -8.61 -58.64
CA ILE A 169 -32.36 -8.68 -59.53
C ILE A 169 -31.20 -7.87 -58.95
N GLN A 170 -31.44 -6.63 -58.50
CA GLN A 170 -30.41 -5.79 -57.88
C GLN A 170 -29.82 -6.42 -56.61
N LEU A 171 -30.65 -7.07 -55.79
CA LEU A 171 -30.19 -7.77 -54.60
C LEU A 171 -29.30 -8.98 -54.95
N LYS A 172 -29.65 -9.71 -56.01
CA LYS A 172 -28.87 -10.87 -56.50
C LYS A 172 -27.49 -10.46 -57.03
N GLU A 173 -27.41 -9.39 -57.81
CA GLU A 173 -26.12 -8.90 -58.37
C GLU A 173 -25.16 -8.46 -57.26
N ASN A 174 -25.66 -7.80 -56.22
CA ASN A 174 -24.85 -7.34 -55.09
C ASN A 174 -24.40 -8.47 -54.14
N PHE A 175 -25.10 -9.60 -54.11
CA PHE A 175 -24.77 -10.73 -53.22
C PHE A 175 -23.54 -11.52 -53.70
N VAL A 176 -23.40 -11.69 -55.02
CA VAL A 176 -22.30 -12.45 -55.64
C VAL A 176 -20.93 -11.81 -55.37
N GLY A 177 -20.87 -10.48 -55.23
CA GLY A 177 -19.61 -9.77 -54.96
C GLY A 177 -19.07 -9.91 -53.52
N SER A 178 -19.88 -10.33 -52.55
CA SER A 178 -19.43 -10.47 -51.16
C SER A 178 -19.00 -11.90 -50.78
N THR A 179 -19.40 -12.94 -51.53
CA THR A 179 -18.95 -14.33 -51.26
C THR A 179 -17.45 -14.49 -51.48
N ASP A 180 -16.92 -14.01 -52.61
CA ASP A 180 -15.50 -14.14 -52.96
C ASP A 180 -14.58 -13.42 -51.95
N ILE A 181 -15.08 -12.33 -51.34
CA ILE A 181 -14.34 -11.58 -50.31
C ILE A 181 -14.35 -12.35 -48.98
N ILE A 182 -15.45 -13.00 -48.62
CA ILE A 182 -15.54 -13.82 -47.40
C ILE A 182 -14.62 -15.04 -47.49
N ASP A 183 -14.58 -15.72 -48.64
CA ASP A 183 -13.68 -16.86 -48.88
C ASP A 183 -12.20 -16.44 -48.79
N MET A 184 -11.86 -15.26 -49.34
CA MET A 184 -10.52 -14.67 -49.21
C MET A 184 -10.18 -14.32 -47.75
N LEU A 185 -11.14 -13.79 -46.98
CA LEU A 185 -10.96 -13.51 -45.55
C LEU A 185 -10.71 -14.79 -44.74
N GLU A 186 -11.42 -15.89 -45.04
CA GLU A 186 -11.20 -17.19 -44.38
C GLU A 186 -9.76 -17.69 -44.59
N VAL A 187 -9.24 -17.58 -45.81
CA VAL A 187 -7.85 -17.96 -46.13
C VAL A 187 -6.83 -17.06 -45.42
N GLU A 188 -7.07 -15.74 -45.34
CA GLU A 188 -6.21 -14.82 -44.57
C GLU A 188 -6.22 -15.16 -43.07
N ILE A 189 -7.38 -15.45 -42.47
CA ILE A 189 -7.52 -15.89 -41.06
C ILE A 189 -6.72 -17.18 -40.81
N ARG A 190 -6.92 -18.21 -41.64
CA ARG A 190 -6.28 -19.52 -41.47
C ARG A 190 -4.75 -19.43 -41.52
N ASN A 191 -4.22 -18.56 -42.38
CA ASN A 191 -2.77 -18.30 -42.44
C ASN A 191 -2.25 -17.58 -41.19
N MET A 192 -3.04 -16.69 -40.56
CA MET A 192 -2.68 -16.11 -39.27
C MET A 192 -2.65 -17.13 -38.14
N THR A 193 -3.62 -18.05 -38.07
CA THR A 193 -3.66 -19.09 -37.04
C THR A 193 -2.37 -19.92 -37.04
N LEU A 194 -1.93 -20.38 -38.21
CA LEU A 194 -0.68 -21.12 -38.38
C LEU A 194 0.56 -20.31 -38.00
N LEU A 195 0.54 -18.99 -38.21
CA LEU A 195 1.64 -18.10 -37.80
C LEU A 195 1.67 -17.90 -36.27
N VAL A 196 0.50 -17.79 -35.62
CA VAL A 196 0.37 -17.69 -34.17
C VAL A 196 0.85 -18.96 -33.48
N GLU A 197 0.41 -20.14 -33.92
CA GLU A 197 0.89 -21.43 -33.39
C GLU A 197 2.41 -21.56 -33.50
N LYS A 198 2.98 -21.15 -34.63
CA LYS A 198 4.44 -21.14 -34.84
C LYS A 198 5.17 -20.12 -33.97
N LEU A 199 4.53 -19.02 -33.58
CA LEU A 199 5.10 -18.04 -32.64
C LEU A 199 5.02 -18.52 -31.19
N GLU A 200 3.96 -19.24 -30.81
CA GLU A 200 3.81 -19.83 -29.47
C GLU A 200 4.88 -20.91 -29.19
N THR A 201 5.24 -21.72 -30.19
CA THR A 201 6.36 -22.69 -30.07
C THR A 201 7.74 -22.06 -29.90
N LEU A 202 7.88 -20.74 -30.07
CA LEU A 202 9.13 -20.00 -29.89
C LEU A 202 9.23 -19.28 -28.52
N ASP A 203 8.18 -19.26 -27.69
CA ASP A 203 8.22 -18.70 -26.32
C ASP A 203 8.84 -19.68 -25.31
N GLN A 204 10.15 -19.96 -25.47
CA GLN A 204 10.87 -20.87 -24.55
C GLN A 204 10.95 -20.37 -23.10
N ASN A 205 10.68 -19.08 -22.86
CA ASN A 205 10.77 -18.44 -21.55
C ASN A 205 9.41 -18.25 -20.86
N ASN A 206 8.32 -18.84 -21.39
CA ASN A 206 6.98 -18.77 -20.81
C ASN A 206 6.47 -17.34 -20.57
N VAL A 207 6.95 -16.36 -21.35
CA VAL A 207 6.70 -14.92 -21.15
C VAL A 207 5.22 -14.60 -21.30
N LEU A 208 4.52 -15.28 -22.22
CA LEU A 208 3.08 -15.15 -22.40
C LEU A 208 2.30 -15.69 -21.20
N SER A 209 2.78 -16.77 -20.55
CA SER A 209 2.15 -17.31 -19.34
C SER A 209 2.28 -16.33 -18.15
N ILE A 210 3.46 -15.72 -17.98
CA ILE A 210 3.72 -14.71 -16.94
C ILE A 210 2.86 -13.47 -17.19
N ARG A 211 2.75 -13.00 -18.44
CA ARG A 211 1.85 -11.90 -18.80
C ARG A 211 0.38 -12.23 -18.52
N ARG A 212 -0.09 -13.44 -18.85
CA ARG A 212 -1.46 -13.91 -18.51
C ARG A 212 -1.68 -13.92 -16.99
N GLN A 213 -0.70 -14.37 -16.20
CA GLN A 213 -0.78 -14.34 -14.73
C GLN A 213 -0.80 -12.90 -14.17
N ILE A 214 0.02 -11.99 -14.69
CA ILE A 214 0.00 -10.56 -14.31
C ILE A 214 -1.37 -9.94 -14.62
N LEU A 215 -1.97 -10.28 -15.77
CA LEU A 215 -3.30 -9.82 -16.13
C LEU A 215 -4.37 -10.36 -15.17
N ALA A 216 -4.34 -11.67 -14.87
CA ALA A 216 -5.25 -12.28 -13.91
C ALA A 216 -5.09 -11.70 -12.48
N LEU A 217 -3.86 -11.39 -12.06
CA LEU A 217 -3.58 -10.70 -10.79
C LEU A 217 -4.13 -9.27 -10.79
N LYS A 218 -4.00 -8.52 -11.89
CA LYS A 218 -4.60 -7.18 -12.03
C LYS A 218 -6.12 -7.23 -11.99
N THR A 219 -6.75 -8.20 -12.65
CA THR A 219 -8.21 -8.38 -12.60
C THR A 219 -8.66 -8.72 -11.17
N LYS A 220 -8.00 -9.66 -10.49
CA LYS A 220 -8.29 -9.97 -9.07
C LYS A 220 -8.05 -8.80 -8.12
N LEU A 221 -7.03 -7.99 -8.36
CA LEU A 221 -6.79 -6.77 -7.58
C LEU A 221 -7.97 -5.80 -7.76
N LYS A 222 -8.41 -5.58 -9.00
CA LYS A 222 -9.57 -4.75 -9.30
C LYS A 222 -10.87 -5.31 -8.70
N GLU A 223 -11.09 -6.63 -8.77
CA GLU A 223 -12.22 -7.29 -8.10
C GLU A 223 -12.17 -7.11 -6.56
N CYS A 224 -10.98 -7.11 -5.95
CA CYS A 224 -10.78 -6.77 -4.53
C CYS A 224 -11.07 -5.29 -4.23
N GLU A 225 -10.68 -4.36 -5.10
CA GLU A 225 -10.96 -2.92 -4.96
C GLU A 225 -12.46 -2.61 -5.14
N ASP A 226 -13.08 -3.20 -6.16
CA ASP A 226 -14.51 -3.07 -6.46
C ASP A 226 -15.36 -3.74 -5.35
N SER A 227 -14.98 -4.93 -4.84
CA SER A 227 -15.68 -5.57 -3.72
C SER A 227 -15.47 -4.84 -2.38
N LYS A 228 -14.33 -4.18 -2.18
CA LYS A 228 -14.12 -3.24 -1.05
C LYS A 228 -15.06 -2.03 -1.14
N SER A 229 -15.50 -1.63 -2.33
CA SER A 229 -16.54 -0.61 -2.51
C SER A 229 -17.97 -1.13 -2.30
N GLY A 230 -18.21 -2.43 -2.53
CA GLY A 230 -19.54 -3.05 -2.50
C GLY A 230 -19.99 -3.68 -1.18
N LEU A 231 -19.10 -3.88 -0.20
CA LEU A 231 -19.41 -4.64 1.03
C LEU A 231 -19.15 -3.90 2.36
N VAL A 232 -18.83 -2.60 2.31
CA VAL A 232 -18.91 -1.74 3.50
C VAL A 232 -20.34 -1.22 3.60
N PRO A 233 -21.18 -1.64 4.57
CA PRO A 233 -22.46 -1.00 4.82
C PRO A 233 -22.17 0.47 5.14
N ALA A 234 -22.69 1.39 4.33
CA ALA A 234 -22.24 2.78 4.22
C ALA A 234 -21.85 3.39 5.57
N THR A 235 -20.56 3.29 5.91
CA THR A 235 -20.01 3.90 7.12
C THR A 235 -20.17 5.39 6.89
N PRO A 236 -21.03 6.06 7.66
CA PRO A 236 -21.38 7.43 7.35
C PRO A 236 -20.11 8.28 7.53
N PRO A 237 -19.94 9.36 6.74
CA PRO A 237 -18.64 10.01 6.57
C PRO A 237 -18.02 10.33 7.92
N PRO A 238 -16.71 10.04 8.11
CA PRO A 238 -16.06 10.27 9.39
C PRO A 238 -16.25 11.74 9.82
N PRO A 239 -16.36 12.00 11.14
CA PRO A 239 -16.44 13.37 11.62
C PRO A 239 -15.28 14.21 11.10
N ALA A 240 -15.45 15.53 11.01
CA ALA A 240 -14.38 16.41 10.56
C ALA A 240 -13.15 16.23 11.47
N PRO A 241 -11.92 16.14 10.92
CA PRO A 241 -10.70 15.94 11.71
C PRO A 241 -10.60 16.90 12.89
N GLY A 242 -10.37 16.37 14.09
CA GLY A 242 -10.30 17.15 15.33
C GLY A 242 -11.66 17.69 15.83
N SER A 243 -12.80 17.15 15.39
CA SER A 243 -14.13 17.60 15.79
C SER A 243 -14.88 16.61 16.67
N CYS A 244 -15.20 17.04 17.89
CA CYS A 244 -16.06 16.33 18.84
C CYS A 244 -17.56 16.32 18.50
N SER A 245 -17.93 16.57 17.24
CA SER A 245 -19.33 16.59 16.77
C SER A 245 -19.85 15.18 16.51
N HIS A 246 -19.70 14.30 17.51
CA HIS A 246 -20.02 12.88 17.45
C HIS A 246 -20.43 12.32 18.82
N GLY A 247 -21.27 11.29 18.85
CA GLY A 247 -21.81 10.67 20.07
C GLY A 247 -20.88 9.68 20.78
N GLY A 248 -19.57 9.71 20.49
CA GLY A 248 -18.56 8.82 21.09
C GLY A 248 -18.19 7.61 20.22
N VAL A 249 -17.20 6.83 20.67
CA VAL A 249 -16.70 5.64 19.95
C VAL A 249 -17.71 4.51 20.05
N VAL A 250 -18.08 3.90 18.92
CA VAL A 250 -19.03 2.77 18.84
C VAL A 250 -18.41 1.49 18.27
N ASN A 251 -17.37 1.60 17.46
CA ASN A 251 -16.67 0.44 16.91
C ASN A 251 -15.22 0.77 16.58
N ILE A 252 -14.42 -0.25 16.28
CA ILE A 252 -13.01 -0.17 15.92
C ILE A 252 -12.71 -1.11 14.75
N SER A 253 -11.75 -0.75 13.89
CA SER A 253 -11.36 -1.59 12.76
C SER A 253 -10.63 -2.88 13.18
N ALA A 254 -10.38 -3.75 12.20
CA ALA A 254 -9.32 -4.75 12.34
C ALA A 254 -7.94 -4.05 12.45
N PRO A 255 -6.94 -4.67 13.12
CA PRO A 255 -5.59 -4.11 13.22
C PRO A 255 -4.91 -4.01 11.87
N PHE A 256 -4.39 -2.84 11.54
CA PHE A 256 -3.42 -2.66 10.47
C PHE A 256 -2.00 -2.76 11.04
N VAL A 257 -1.23 -3.77 10.60
CA VAL A 257 0.19 -3.89 10.97
C VAL A 257 1.00 -2.94 10.11
N VAL A 258 1.66 -1.96 10.73
CA VAL A 258 2.58 -1.06 10.02
C VAL A 258 3.92 -1.76 9.84
N GLN A 259 4.61 -2.07 10.95
CA GLN A 259 5.89 -2.80 10.94
C GLN A 259 6.32 -3.22 12.35
N LEU A 260 7.53 -3.78 12.47
CA LEU A 260 8.23 -3.98 13.74
C LEU A 260 8.90 -2.67 14.20
N ASN A 261 9.12 -2.50 15.51
CA ASN A 261 9.94 -1.39 16.01
C ASN A 261 11.40 -1.49 15.53
N PHE A 262 12.09 -0.35 15.45
CA PHE A 262 13.44 -0.25 14.88
C PHE A 262 14.56 -0.91 15.72
N GLN A 263 14.33 -1.24 16.99
CA GLN A 263 15.29 -1.97 17.83
C GLN A 263 15.11 -3.50 17.72
N GLY A 264 14.04 -3.96 17.06
CA GLY A 264 13.76 -5.36 16.79
C GLY A 264 12.94 -6.09 17.87
N PHE A 265 12.78 -7.39 17.68
CA PHE A 265 11.78 -8.21 18.38
C PHE A 265 11.96 -8.32 19.90
N ASN A 266 13.18 -8.15 20.40
CA ASN A 266 13.47 -8.20 21.84
C ASN A 266 12.90 -6.98 22.60
N TYR A 267 12.68 -5.86 21.90
CA TYR A 267 12.16 -4.60 22.46
C TYR A 267 10.64 -4.62 22.41
N LYS A 268 10.07 -5.51 23.24
CA LYS A 268 8.62 -5.79 23.28
C LYS A 268 7.78 -4.66 23.84
N TYR A 269 8.37 -3.80 24.65
CA TYR A 269 7.71 -2.70 25.37
C TYR A 269 8.03 -1.37 24.68
N GLY A 270 7.13 -0.40 24.76
CA GLY A 270 7.30 0.88 24.08
C GLY A 270 5.98 1.57 23.79
N ALA A 271 6.11 2.70 23.10
CA ALA A 271 4.99 3.39 22.50
C ALA A 271 5.38 3.97 21.15
N TRP A 272 4.36 4.32 20.38
CA TRP A 272 4.52 5.02 19.12
C TRP A 272 3.26 5.81 18.79
N GLY A 273 3.37 6.72 17.82
CA GLY A 273 2.25 7.53 17.38
C GLY A 273 2.66 8.57 16.34
N ARG A 274 1.82 9.60 16.24
CA ARG A 274 2.05 10.81 15.45
C ARG A 274 1.94 12.04 16.37
N ASP A 275 2.72 13.08 16.10
CA ASP A 275 2.63 14.38 16.77
C ASP A 275 1.39 15.13 16.28
N TYR A 276 0.46 15.41 17.18
CA TYR A 276 -0.70 16.25 16.88
C TYR A 276 -0.37 17.71 17.20
N SER A 277 -0.58 18.63 16.25
CA SER A 277 -0.54 20.07 16.49
C SER A 277 -1.84 20.72 16.02
N PRO A 278 -2.61 21.40 16.90
CA PRO A 278 -3.83 22.10 16.49
C PRO A 278 -3.59 23.24 15.48
N GLN A 279 -2.37 23.80 15.43
CA GLN A 279 -1.99 24.85 14.49
C GLN A 279 -1.59 24.31 13.12
N HIS A 280 -1.10 23.06 13.07
CA HIS A 280 -0.68 22.36 11.85
C HIS A 280 -1.18 20.90 11.85
N PRO A 281 -2.51 20.65 11.78
CA PRO A 281 -3.07 19.30 11.92
C PRO A 281 -2.61 18.34 10.81
N GLU A 282 -2.26 18.88 9.65
CA GLU A 282 -1.74 18.15 8.49
C GLU A 282 -0.33 17.57 8.70
N ARG A 283 0.42 18.04 9.71
CA ARG A 283 1.83 17.66 9.94
C ARG A 283 2.03 16.15 10.13
N THR A 284 2.90 15.52 9.35
CA THR A 284 3.11 14.07 9.30
C THR A 284 4.30 13.58 10.12
N LEU A 285 4.51 14.10 11.34
CA LEU A 285 5.64 13.69 12.18
C LEU A 285 5.29 12.45 13.02
N TYR A 286 5.80 11.29 12.61
CA TYR A 286 5.67 10.03 13.35
C TYR A 286 6.80 9.88 14.36
N TRP A 287 6.50 9.23 15.49
CA TRP A 287 7.47 8.96 16.55
C TRP A 287 7.35 7.50 17.02
N VAL A 288 8.49 6.88 17.33
CA VAL A 288 8.58 5.51 17.85
C VAL A 288 9.57 5.50 19.02
N ALA A 289 9.11 5.08 20.20
CA ALA A 289 9.85 5.06 21.46
C ALA A 289 9.78 3.66 22.10
N PRO A 290 10.60 2.70 21.65
CA PRO A 290 10.74 1.41 22.33
C PRO A 290 11.40 1.62 23.70
N LEU A 291 10.95 0.89 24.72
CA LEU A 291 11.67 0.80 25.99
C LEU A 291 12.78 -0.22 25.89
N ASN A 292 13.77 -0.10 26.76
CA ASN A 292 14.76 -1.13 27.00
C ASN A 292 14.08 -2.46 27.42
N THR A 293 14.81 -3.56 27.29
CA THR A 293 14.29 -4.93 27.52
C THR A 293 13.85 -5.20 28.97
N ASP A 294 14.14 -4.28 29.90
CA ASP A 294 13.67 -4.26 31.29
C ASP A 294 12.23 -3.78 31.47
N ALA A 295 11.55 -3.39 30.38
CA ALA A 295 10.21 -2.80 30.36
C ALA A 295 10.09 -1.47 31.12
N ARG A 296 11.20 -0.83 31.50
CA ARG A 296 11.21 0.34 32.38
C ARG A 296 11.76 1.58 31.69
N VAL A 297 12.96 1.51 31.13
CA VAL A 297 13.69 2.71 30.71
C VAL A 297 13.35 3.07 29.26
N LEU A 298 12.88 4.30 29.05
CA LEU A 298 12.75 4.91 27.73
C LEU A 298 14.03 5.71 27.46
N GLU A 299 14.96 5.09 26.74
CA GLU A 299 16.28 5.69 26.46
C GLU A 299 16.40 6.28 25.05
N TYR A 300 15.80 5.66 24.04
CA TYR A 300 15.92 6.10 22.64
C TYR A 300 14.57 6.17 21.96
N TYR A 301 14.37 7.23 21.16
CA TYR A 301 13.23 7.34 20.25
C TYR A 301 13.68 7.80 18.87
N ARG A 302 12.87 7.51 17.85
CA ARG A 302 13.06 7.97 16.48
C ARG A 302 11.88 8.77 16.00
N LEU A 303 12.17 9.81 15.23
CA LEU A 303 11.22 10.63 14.48
C LEU A 303 11.32 10.37 12.99
N TYR A 304 10.19 10.40 12.30
CA TYR A 304 10.06 10.21 10.85
C TYR A 304 9.08 11.24 10.27
N ASP A 305 9.49 11.99 9.26
CA ASP A 305 8.66 13.06 8.66
C ASP A 305 7.55 12.57 7.73
N SER A 306 7.50 11.26 7.45
CA SER A 306 6.44 10.63 6.64
C SER A 306 6.26 9.15 7.03
N LEU A 307 5.12 8.59 6.61
CA LEU A 307 4.86 7.16 6.78
C LEU A 307 5.82 6.30 5.95
N ASP A 308 6.19 6.74 4.74
CA ASP A 308 7.14 6.04 3.88
C ASP A 308 8.54 5.97 4.51
N ASN A 309 8.99 7.06 5.13
CA ASN A 309 10.25 7.08 5.87
C ASN A 309 10.23 6.09 7.05
N LEU A 310 9.10 6.00 7.76
CA LEU A 310 8.89 5.01 8.81
C LEU A 310 8.98 3.58 8.24
N LEU A 311 8.20 3.25 7.21
CA LEU A 311 8.12 1.92 6.58
C LEU A 311 9.45 1.45 5.96
N LEU A 312 10.28 2.37 5.46
CA LEU A 312 11.58 2.07 4.87
C LEU A 312 12.73 2.12 5.90
N TYR A 313 12.43 2.38 7.19
CA TYR A 313 13.41 2.70 8.25
C TYR A 313 14.43 3.79 7.85
N SER A 314 14.05 4.70 6.95
CA SER A 314 14.96 5.67 6.33
C SER A 314 14.74 7.09 6.86
N HIS A 315 15.74 7.96 6.69
CA HIS A 315 15.68 9.39 7.04
C HIS A 315 15.21 9.70 8.48
N SER A 316 15.42 8.76 9.41
CA SER A 316 14.98 8.90 10.81
C SER A 316 15.91 9.79 11.62
N ARG A 317 15.37 10.71 12.42
CA ARG A 317 16.13 11.41 13.47
C ARG A 317 16.04 10.61 14.76
N GLN A 318 17.16 10.06 15.24
CA GLN A 318 17.22 9.33 16.52
C GLN A 318 17.73 10.26 17.63
N TYR A 319 17.05 10.23 18.78
CA TYR A 319 17.39 11.02 19.96
C TYR A 319 17.50 10.13 21.20
N ARG A 320 18.21 10.62 22.23
CA ARG A 320 18.42 9.92 23.51
C ARG A 320 17.82 10.72 24.66
N ILE A 321 17.07 10.06 25.52
CA ILE A 321 16.50 10.59 26.75
C ILE A 321 17.18 9.88 27.93
N LEU A 322 17.66 10.63 28.91
CA LEU A 322 18.43 10.06 30.04
C LEU A 322 17.56 9.48 31.16
N TYR A 323 16.31 9.94 31.27
CA TYR A 323 15.43 9.65 32.41
C TYR A 323 13.97 9.43 31.99
N GLY A 324 13.71 8.85 30.83
CA GLY A 324 12.37 8.44 30.45
C GLY A 324 11.98 7.11 31.12
N GLN A 325 10.72 6.98 31.54
CA GLN A 325 10.21 5.76 32.17
C GLN A 325 8.82 5.38 31.64
N GLY A 326 8.62 4.09 31.37
CA GLY A 326 7.33 3.50 31.00
C GLY A 326 6.86 3.80 29.57
N GLY A 327 5.84 3.06 29.13
CA GLY A 327 5.21 3.21 27.81
C GLY A 327 4.23 4.38 27.70
N GLY A 328 3.97 5.11 28.78
CA GLY A 328 2.96 6.17 28.85
C GLY A 328 3.41 7.52 28.28
N THR A 329 4.03 7.52 27.11
CA THR A 329 4.56 8.70 26.42
C THR A 329 3.67 9.10 25.24
N VAL A 330 3.60 10.41 24.96
CA VAL A 330 2.84 10.98 23.84
C VAL A 330 3.56 12.18 23.24
N ALA A 331 3.40 12.43 21.93
CA ALA A 331 3.85 13.65 21.29
C ALA A 331 2.67 14.60 21.02
N PHE A 332 2.83 15.87 21.40
CA PHE A 332 1.88 16.93 21.13
C PHE A 332 2.61 18.25 20.90
N ASN A 333 2.19 18.98 19.87
CA ASN A 333 2.68 20.30 19.52
C ASN A 333 4.22 20.42 19.51
N ASN A 334 4.89 19.56 18.73
CA ASN A 334 6.36 19.48 18.63
C ASN A 334 7.07 19.10 19.95
N SER A 335 6.38 18.54 20.93
CA SER A 335 6.97 18.15 22.22
C SER A 335 6.62 16.71 22.56
N LEU A 336 7.59 15.94 23.07
CA LEU A 336 7.36 14.63 23.69
C LEU A 336 7.12 14.82 25.19
N TYR A 337 6.09 14.19 25.72
CA TYR A 337 5.75 14.21 27.14
C TYR A 337 5.99 12.82 27.71
N VAL A 338 6.85 12.72 28.73
CA VAL A 338 7.27 11.44 29.33
C VAL A 338 7.12 11.46 30.85
N ASN A 339 6.83 10.29 31.45
CA ASN A 339 7.07 10.12 32.88
C ASN A 339 8.58 10.13 33.15
N TRP A 340 9.01 10.91 34.15
CA TRP A 340 10.40 11.05 34.54
C TRP A 340 10.82 9.95 35.50
N TYR A 341 12.01 9.37 35.26
CA TYR A 341 12.49 8.16 35.90
C TYR A 341 12.47 8.22 37.43
N ASN A 342 11.97 7.14 38.03
CA ASN A 342 11.89 6.96 39.49
C ASN A 342 11.05 8.05 40.21
N GLY A 343 10.12 8.70 39.52
CA GLY A 343 9.31 9.79 40.06
C GLY A 343 7.91 9.92 39.45
N ARG A 344 7.15 10.84 40.03
CA ARG A 344 5.81 11.28 39.56
C ARG A 344 5.84 12.50 38.65
N ASN A 345 7.02 12.87 38.17
CA ASN A 345 7.16 14.04 37.32
C ASN A 345 6.82 13.70 35.87
N ILE A 346 6.29 14.70 35.17
CA ILE A 346 6.14 14.70 33.72
C ILE A 346 7.20 15.67 33.19
N ALA A 347 7.97 15.23 32.19
CA ALA A 347 8.92 16.08 31.48
C ALA A 347 8.42 16.36 30.06
N LYS A 348 8.46 17.62 29.65
CA LYS A 348 8.23 18.10 28.29
C LYS A 348 9.56 18.24 27.58
N ILE A 349 9.77 17.49 26.50
CA ILE A 349 10.99 17.44 25.72
C ILE A 349 10.70 18.01 24.34
N ASP A 350 11.40 19.05 23.92
CA ASP A 350 11.24 19.63 22.59
C ASP A 350 11.78 18.66 21.51
N LEU A 351 10.97 18.33 20.50
CA LEU A 351 11.30 17.30 19.51
C LEU A 351 12.36 17.73 18.50
N THR A 352 12.67 19.02 18.41
CA THR A 352 13.67 19.56 17.48
C THR A 352 15.06 19.56 18.09
N THR A 353 15.16 19.95 19.35
CA THR A 353 16.41 20.12 20.12
C THR A 353 16.72 18.96 21.05
N ASN A 354 15.72 18.11 21.37
CA ASN A 354 15.79 17.06 22.40
C ASN A 354 16.17 17.61 23.80
N GLY A 355 15.84 18.88 24.06
CA GLY A 355 16.00 19.52 25.35
C GLY A 355 14.76 19.37 26.23
N VAL A 356 14.94 19.11 27.53
CA VAL A 356 13.86 19.19 28.52
C VAL A 356 13.53 20.67 28.74
N THR A 357 12.31 21.08 28.42
CA THR A 357 11.84 22.46 28.55
C THR A 357 11.09 22.69 29.87
N VAL A 358 10.32 21.70 30.32
CA VAL A 358 9.57 21.74 31.59
C VAL A 358 9.66 20.37 32.26
N ASN A 359 9.75 20.35 33.59
CA ASN A 359 9.74 19.14 34.40
C ASN A 359 8.93 19.42 35.69
N GLN A 360 7.72 18.87 35.76
CA GLN A 360 6.72 19.22 36.78
C GLN A 360 6.18 17.97 37.49
N PRO A 361 6.08 17.95 38.84
CA PRO A 361 5.47 16.84 39.57
C PRO A 361 3.95 16.79 39.36
N LEU A 362 3.41 15.63 39.00
CA LEU A 362 1.97 15.40 38.96
C LEU A 362 1.45 15.23 40.41
N PRO A 363 0.54 16.08 40.90
CA PRO A 363 0.12 16.08 42.31
C PRO A 363 -0.48 14.74 42.76
N GLN A 364 0.03 14.22 43.88
CA GLN A 364 -0.39 12.97 44.54
C GLN A 364 -0.35 11.69 43.68
N ALA A 365 0.17 11.76 42.45
CA ALA A 365 0.29 10.59 41.60
C ALA A 365 1.21 9.53 42.24
N ALA A 366 0.76 8.29 42.23
CA ALA A 366 1.59 7.14 42.51
C ALA A 366 2.57 6.90 41.34
N TYR A 367 3.68 6.26 41.63
CA TYR A 367 4.76 5.98 40.69
C TYR A 367 5.55 4.75 41.16
N ASN A 368 6.50 4.28 40.35
CA ASN A 368 7.33 3.10 40.62
C ASN A 368 6.56 1.77 40.67
N ASN A 369 5.74 1.52 39.66
CA ASN A 369 4.95 0.30 39.47
C ASN A 369 3.97 0.00 40.61
N ARG A 370 3.47 1.07 41.25
CA ARG A 370 2.51 1.03 42.36
C ARG A 370 1.08 0.83 41.88
N PHE A 371 0.69 1.51 40.79
CA PHE A 371 -0.63 1.40 40.15
C PHE A 371 -0.51 1.45 38.60
N SER A 372 0.42 0.67 38.05
CA SER A 372 0.50 0.41 36.60
C SER A 372 -0.71 -0.39 36.09
N TYR A 373 -0.84 -0.54 34.77
CA TYR A 373 -1.89 -1.34 34.13
C TYR A 373 -1.67 -2.85 34.31
N ALA A 374 -2.72 -3.63 34.04
CA ALA A 374 -2.67 -5.08 34.04
C ALA A 374 -1.65 -5.60 33.00
N ASN A 375 -0.63 -6.33 33.47
CA ASN A 375 0.44 -6.93 32.67
C ASN A 375 1.38 -5.95 31.93
N VAL A 376 1.31 -4.64 32.21
CA VAL A 376 2.23 -3.62 31.67
C VAL A 376 2.89 -2.89 32.84
N ASN A 377 4.21 -3.05 32.98
CA ASN A 377 4.96 -2.50 34.11
C ASN A 377 5.37 -1.03 33.88
N TRP A 378 5.63 -0.31 34.97
CA TRP A 378 6.19 1.05 35.02
C TRP A 378 5.37 2.13 34.28
N GLN A 379 4.08 1.90 34.07
CA GLN A 379 3.13 2.83 33.43
C GLN A 379 2.07 3.28 34.44
N ASP A 380 2.52 3.76 35.60
CA ASP A 380 1.67 4.34 36.64
C ASP A 380 1.00 5.64 36.16
N ILE A 381 1.76 6.45 35.42
CA ILE A 381 1.34 7.68 34.74
C ILE A 381 1.37 7.40 33.24
N ASP A 382 0.26 7.69 32.59
CA ASP A 382 0.01 7.44 31.19
C ASP A 382 -0.53 8.70 30.54
N LEU A 383 0.14 9.19 29.50
CA LEU A 383 -0.13 10.52 28.92
C LEU A 383 -0.93 10.37 27.64
N ALA A 384 -2.00 11.13 27.50
CA ALA A 384 -2.92 11.05 26.39
C ALA A 384 -3.20 12.44 25.81
N VAL A 385 -3.57 12.49 24.53
CA VAL A 385 -3.88 13.70 23.78
C VAL A 385 -5.19 13.48 23.05
N ASP A 386 -6.08 14.45 23.12
CA ASP A 386 -7.34 14.46 22.38
C ASP A 386 -7.56 15.81 21.69
N GLU A 387 -8.77 16.03 21.16
CA GLU A 387 -9.23 17.28 20.55
C GLU A 387 -9.21 18.48 21.53
N GLN A 388 -9.24 18.23 22.84
CA GLN A 388 -9.39 19.26 23.86
C GLN A 388 -8.09 19.67 24.56
N ALA A 389 -7.17 18.74 24.83
CA ALA A 389 -5.95 19.00 25.60
C ALA A 389 -4.95 17.81 25.62
N LEU A 390 -3.82 18.07 26.31
CA LEU A 390 -2.99 17.06 26.95
C LEU A 390 -3.62 16.59 28.28
N TRP A 391 -3.55 15.29 28.55
CA TRP A 391 -4.11 14.65 29.73
C TRP A 391 -3.10 13.70 30.39
N ALA A 392 -3.25 13.48 31.70
CA ALA A 392 -2.62 12.40 32.43
C ALA A 392 -3.67 11.44 33.01
N ILE A 393 -3.47 10.15 32.77
CA ILE A 393 -4.24 9.03 33.30
C ILE A 393 -3.33 8.32 34.32
N TYR A 394 -3.72 8.32 35.58
CA TYR A 394 -2.88 7.82 36.67
C TYR A 394 -3.73 7.27 37.81
N ALA A 395 -3.13 6.98 38.97
CA ALA A 395 -3.86 6.68 40.19
C ALA A 395 -3.13 7.26 41.42
N THR A 396 -3.83 7.30 42.55
CA THR A 396 -3.31 7.82 43.82
C THR A 396 -3.64 6.86 44.96
N GLU A 397 -2.92 6.96 46.09
CA GLU A 397 -3.30 6.21 47.30
C GLU A 397 -4.69 6.65 47.81
N ALA A 398 -5.03 7.93 47.66
CA ALA A 398 -6.33 8.49 48.07
C ALA A 398 -7.50 7.99 47.21
N SER A 399 -7.27 7.70 45.92
CA SER A 399 -8.24 7.03 45.04
C SER A 399 -8.22 5.50 45.21
N THR A 400 -7.45 4.95 46.16
CA THR A 400 -7.26 3.51 46.39
C THR A 400 -6.86 2.73 45.13
N GLY A 401 -6.11 3.36 44.23
CA GLY A 401 -5.71 2.78 42.94
C GLY A 401 -6.74 2.91 41.80
N ASN A 402 -7.88 3.56 42.02
CA ASN A 402 -8.80 3.93 40.93
C ASN A 402 -8.18 4.99 40.02
N ILE A 403 -8.52 4.91 38.72
CA ILE A 403 -8.06 5.83 37.70
C ILE A 403 -8.47 7.26 38.06
N VAL A 404 -7.48 8.15 38.04
CA VAL A 404 -7.61 9.59 38.13
C VAL A 404 -7.20 10.16 36.78
N ILE A 405 -8.00 11.07 36.25
CA ILE A 405 -7.77 11.77 34.99
C ILE A 405 -7.49 13.22 35.33
N SER A 406 -6.40 13.81 34.83
CA SER A 406 -6.13 15.25 34.95
C SER A 406 -5.92 15.88 33.60
N LYS A 407 -6.60 17.01 33.35
CA LYS A 407 -6.38 17.88 32.19
C LYS A 407 -5.17 18.77 32.50
N LEU A 408 -4.17 18.77 31.62
CA LEU A 408 -2.92 19.50 31.84
C LEU A 408 -2.83 20.74 30.95
N ASN A 409 -2.15 21.77 31.45
CA ASN A 409 -1.65 22.84 30.61
C ASN A 409 -0.46 22.29 29.80
N ASP A 410 -0.52 22.34 28.47
CA ASP A 410 0.51 21.81 27.57
C ASP A 410 1.83 22.60 27.62
N THR A 411 1.79 23.83 28.13
CA THR A 411 2.93 24.74 28.29
C THR A 411 3.56 24.62 29.68
N THR A 412 2.79 24.64 30.78
CA THR A 412 3.33 24.62 32.16
C THR A 412 3.32 23.25 32.83
N LEU A 413 2.64 22.25 32.26
CA LEU A 413 2.34 20.94 32.86
C LEU A 413 1.53 21.00 34.17
N GLU A 414 0.97 22.15 34.51
CA GLU A 414 0.10 22.29 35.67
C GLU A 414 -1.26 21.64 35.44
N VAL A 415 -1.83 21.09 36.50
CA VAL A 415 -3.16 20.49 36.49
C VAL A 415 -4.23 21.58 36.45
N ILE A 416 -5.01 21.61 35.38
CA ILE A 416 -6.14 22.53 35.20
C ILE A 416 -7.38 21.99 35.94
N SER A 417 -7.61 20.68 35.86
CA SER A 417 -8.79 20.01 36.43
C SER A 417 -8.54 18.51 36.57
N THR A 418 -9.22 17.88 37.52
CA THR A 418 -9.03 16.46 37.89
C THR A 418 -10.37 15.78 38.15
N TRP A 419 -10.51 14.55 37.68
CA TRP A 419 -11.65 13.67 37.90
C TRP A 419 -11.18 12.33 38.48
N VAL A 420 -11.93 11.79 39.43
CA VAL A 420 -11.66 10.47 40.03
C VAL A 420 -12.76 9.51 39.59
N THR A 421 -12.36 8.40 38.98
CA THR A 421 -13.28 7.37 38.47
C THR A 421 -13.53 6.27 39.52
N LYS A 422 -14.47 5.35 39.24
CA LYS A 422 -14.61 4.10 40.02
C LYS A 422 -13.80 2.91 39.48
N GLN A 423 -13.07 3.05 38.39
CA GLN A 423 -12.36 1.94 37.74
C GLN A 423 -10.94 1.74 38.29
N TYR A 424 -10.64 0.56 38.83
CA TYR A 424 -9.33 0.22 39.40
C TYR A 424 -8.25 0.08 38.31
N LYS A 425 -7.21 0.93 38.32
CA LYS A 425 -6.23 1.02 37.21
C LYS A 425 -5.47 -0.29 36.94
N PRO A 426 -5.00 -1.04 37.96
CA PRO A 426 -4.33 -2.34 37.72
C PRO A 426 -5.22 -3.48 37.23
N SER A 427 -6.53 -3.27 37.04
CA SER A 427 -7.42 -4.23 36.36
C SER A 427 -7.67 -3.92 34.87
N VAL A 428 -7.18 -2.76 34.40
CA VAL A 428 -7.29 -2.27 33.02
C VAL A 428 -6.00 -2.57 32.28
N SER A 429 -6.06 -3.04 31.02
CA SER A 429 -4.87 -3.33 30.20
C SER A 429 -4.23 -2.07 29.61
N ASN A 430 -5.05 -1.10 29.21
CA ASN A 430 -4.62 0.21 28.71
C ASN A 430 -5.82 1.19 28.70
N ALA A 431 -5.57 2.46 28.43
CA ALA A 431 -6.64 3.44 28.24
C ALA A 431 -6.24 4.53 27.25
N PHE A 432 -7.22 5.25 26.72
CA PHE A 432 -7.04 6.42 25.85
C PHE A 432 -8.18 7.41 26.05
N ILE A 433 -8.02 8.65 25.59
CA ILE A 433 -9.06 9.69 25.70
C ILE A 433 -9.42 10.18 24.28
N VAL A 434 -10.72 10.37 24.04
CA VAL A 434 -11.25 11.06 22.86
C VAL A 434 -12.32 12.05 23.32
N CYS A 435 -12.23 13.32 22.93
CA CYS A 435 -13.21 14.36 23.26
C CYS A 435 -13.58 14.48 24.75
N GLY A 436 -12.61 14.34 25.64
CA GLY A 436 -12.77 14.37 27.10
C GLY A 436 -13.42 13.10 27.67
N VAL A 437 -13.58 12.05 26.88
CA VAL A 437 -14.08 10.75 27.32
C VAL A 437 -12.91 9.76 27.39
N LEU A 438 -12.61 9.27 28.59
CA LEU A 438 -11.70 8.15 28.81
C LEU A 438 -12.37 6.86 28.35
N TYR A 439 -11.64 6.03 27.61
CA TYR A 439 -12.00 4.66 27.25
C TYR A 439 -10.92 3.71 27.79
N ALA A 440 -11.33 2.66 28.49
CA ALA A 440 -10.43 1.68 29.09
C ALA A 440 -10.61 0.28 28.48
N THR A 441 -9.49 -0.42 28.26
CA THR A 441 -9.44 -1.75 27.65
C THR A 441 -9.19 -2.85 28.68
N ARG A 442 -9.64 -4.07 28.38
CA ARG A 442 -9.27 -5.29 29.11
C ARG A 442 -8.99 -6.46 28.17
N THR A 443 -8.07 -7.32 28.57
CA THR A 443 -7.75 -8.54 27.84
C THR A 443 -8.86 -9.58 27.97
N LEU A 444 -9.44 -10.00 26.84
CA LEU A 444 -10.36 -11.15 26.80
C LEU A 444 -9.61 -12.46 26.55
N ASN A 445 -8.63 -12.46 25.65
CA ASN A 445 -7.75 -13.59 25.38
C ASN A 445 -6.46 -13.12 24.66
N THR A 446 -5.64 -14.06 24.20
CA THR A 446 -4.36 -13.81 23.51
C THR A 446 -4.48 -13.07 22.18
N ARG A 447 -5.68 -12.96 21.59
CA ARG A 447 -5.93 -12.31 20.28
C ARG A 447 -6.97 -11.19 20.31
N THR A 448 -7.64 -10.96 21.43
CA THR A 448 -8.68 -9.92 21.57
C THR A 448 -8.62 -9.18 22.91
N GLU A 449 -8.82 -7.88 22.82
CA GLU A 449 -9.13 -6.95 23.89
C GLU A 449 -10.60 -6.52 23.75
N GLU A 450 -11.11 -5.86 24.79
CA GLU A 450 -12.41 -5.21 24.78
C GLU A 450 -12.28 -3.81 25.37
N ILE A 451 -12.76 -2.80 24.66
CA ILE A 451 -13.03 -1.48 25.25
C ILE A 451 -14.31 -1.65 26.06
N PHE A 452 -14.17 -1.74 27.38
CA PHE A 452 -15.23 -2.26 28.28
C PHE A 452 -15.79 -1.20 29.24
N TYR A 453 -15.12 -0.06 29.36
CA TYR A 453 -15.45 0.99 30.33
C TYR A 453 -15.19 2.37 29.72
N TYR A 454 -16.03 3.34 30.10
CA TYR A 454 -15.80 4.74 29.79
C TYR A 454 -16.05 5.68 30.98
N TYR A 455 -15.41 6.84 30.96
CA TYR A 455 -15.69 7.97 31.85
C TYR A 455 -15.69 9.27 31.04
N ASP A 456 -16.83 9.95 30.97
CA ASP A 456 -16.98 11.24 30.31
C ASP A 456 -16.71 12.39 31.30
N THR A 457 -15.63 13.15 31.10
CA THR A 457 -15.27 14.29 31.95
C THR A 457 -16.21 15.48 31.82
N ASN A 458 -16.92 15.59 30.69
CA ASN A 458 -17.84 16.68 30.39
C ASN A 458 -19.16 16.50 31.18
N THR A 459 -19.71 15.29 31.24
CA THR A 459 -20.95 14.99 32.00
C THR A 459 -20.71 14.34 33.36
N GLN A 460 -19.47 13.98 33.69
CA GLN A 460 -19.06 13.24 34.90
C GLN A 460 -19.80 11.89 35.05
N ARG A 461 -20.11 11.24 33.92
CA ARG A 461 -20.78 9.94 33.87
C ARG A 461 -19.81 8.86 33.46
N GLU A 462 -19.97 7.69 34.07
CA GLU A 462 -19.19 6.50 33.78
C GLU A 462 -20.11 5.31 33.50
N GLY A 463 -19.61 4.33 32.77
CA GLY A 463 -20.40 3.16 32.39
C GLY A 463 -19.60 2.10 31.66
N SER A 464 -20.30 1.08 31.18
CA SER A 464 -19.70 -0.06 30.48
C SER A 464 -19.97 -0.03 28.97
N LEU A 465 -19.02 -0.58 28.23
CA LEU A 465 -19.05 -0.81 26.78
C LEU A 465 -18.71 -2.29 26.49
N ALA A 466 -18.82 -2.70 25.24
CA ALA A 466 -18.46 -4.06 24.79
C ALA A 466 -17.89 -4.04 23.37
N ILE A 467 -16.94 -3.15 23.09
CA ILE A 467 -16.34 -3.02 21.74
C ILE A 467 -15.14 -3.96 21.65
N THR A 468 -15.25 -5.00 20.81
CA THR A 468 -14.18 -6.00 20.63
C THR A 468 -13.06 -5.45 19.74
N MET A 469 -11.83 -5.48 20.23
CA MET A 469 -10.62 -5.04 19.55
C MET A 469 -9.69 -6.23 19.30
N ARG A 470 -9.43 -6.58 18.03
CA ARG A 470 -8.51 -7.69 17.69
C ARG A 470 -7.05 -7.23 17.77
N LYS A 471 -6.16 -8.02 18.39
CA LYS A 471 -4.72 -7.73 18.49
C LYS A 471 -3.88 -8.84 17.86
N MET A 472 -2.65 -8.50 17.44
CA MET A 472 -1.77 -9.43 16.71
C MET A 472 -0.89 -10.26 17.65
N GLN A 473 -0.36 -9.65 18.71
CA GLN A 473 0.39 -10.32 19.79
C GLN A 473 -0.39 -10.28 21.10
N GLU A 474 0.08 -11.04 22.09
CA GLU A 474 -0.63 -11.26 23.36
C GLU A 474 -0.89 -9.96 24.14
N ARG A 475 0.05 -9.02 24.19
CA ARG A 475 -0.05 -7.85 25.09
C ARG A 475 0.03 -6.53 24.33
N ILE A 476 -0.95 -5.67 24.59
CA ILE A 476 -0.86 -4.26 24.25
C ILE A 476 -0.04 -3.59 25.35
N GLN A 477 0.96 -2.80 24.94
CA GLN A 477 1.88 -2.10 25.82
C GLN A 477 1.50 -0.62 25.94
N SER A 478 1.02 -0.01 24.86
CA SER A 478 0.42 1.33 24.88
C SER A 478 -0.61 1.53 23.78
N ILE A 479 -1.50 2.49 23.99
CA ILE A 479 -2.49 2.99 23.04
C ILE A 479 -2.43 4.52 23.04
N ASN A 480 -2.07 5.11 21.90
CA ASN A 480 -2.10 6.56 21.69
C ASN A 480 -3.19 6.92 20.68
N TYR A 481 -4.08 7.83 21.03
CA TYR A 481 -5.05 8.39 20.09
C TYR A 481 -4.45 9.55 19.28
N HIS A 482 -4.88 9.73 18.03
CA HIS A 482 -4.51 10.88 17.21
C HIS A 482 -5.76 11.62 16.70
N PRO A 483 -6.05 12.85 17.19
CA PRO A 483 -7.29 13.58 16.90
C PRO A 483 -7.53 13.95 15.43
N TYR A 484 -6.47 14.11 14.62
CA TYR A 484 -6.65 14.44 13.21
C TYR A 484 -6.96 13.20 12.34
N ASP A 485 -6.34 12.07 12.64
CA ASP A 485 -6.53 10.84 11.85
C ASP A 485 -7.68 9.97 12.35
N HIS A 486 -8.21 10.25 13.55
CA HIS A 486 -9.21 9.43 14.24
C HIS A 486 -8.75 7.96 14.42
N LYS A 487 -7.44 7.78 14.66
CA LYS A 487 -6.79 6.47 14.78
C LYS A 487 -6.24 6.23 16.18
N LEU A 488 -6.22 4.96 16.58
CA LEU A 488 -5.37 4.48 17.67
C LEU A 488 -4.05 3.95 17.12
N TYR A 489 -2.94 4.41 17.69
CA TYR A 489 -1.57 3.96 17.47
C TYR A 489 -1.18 3.08 18.65
N VAL A 490 -0.95 1.80 18.38
CA VAL A 490 -0.88 0.77 19.42
C VAL A 490 0.45 0.03 19.32
N TYR A 491 1.16 -0.09 20.44
CA TYR A 491 2.38 -0.88 20.55
C TYR A 491 2.04 -2.26 21.10
N ASN A 492 2.24 -3.33 20.31
CA ASN A 492 1.77 -4.68 20.62
C ASN A 492 2.93 -5.68 20.53
N ASP A 493 3.57 -5.95 21.67
CA ASP A 493 4.80 -6.75 21.83
C ASP A 493 5.85 -6.51 20.74
N GLY A 494 6.23 -5.24 20.55
CA GLY A 494 7.24 -4.81 19.59
C GLY A 494 6.72 -4.48 18.19
N TYR A 495 5.48 -4.82 17.85
CA TYR A 495 4.83 -4.43 16.59
C TYR A 495 4.08 -3.09 16.71
N LEU A 496 4.16 -2.30 15.65
CA LEU A 496 3.48 -1.02 15.48
C LEU A 496 2.17 -1.28 14.73
N LEU A 497 1.03 -1.15 15.42
CA LEU A 497 -0.31 -1.36 14.87
C LEU A 497 -1.10 -0.05 14.85
N ASN A 498 -1.95 0.16 13.84
CA ASN A 498 -2.98 1.20 13.89
C ASN A 498 -4.39 0.65 13.68
N TYR A 499 -5.39 1.39 14.17
CA TYR A 499 -6.81 1.07 14.10
C TYR A 499 -7.60 2.33 13.78
N ASP A 500 -8.60 2.22 12.91
CA ASP A 500 -9.59 3.29 12.70
C ASP A 500 -10.67 3.22 13.77
N LEU A 501 -11.00 4.37 14.38
CA LEU A 501 -12.17 4.50 15.25
C LEU A 501 -13.42 4.82 14.42
N VAL A 502 -14.53 4.20 14.81
CA VAL A 502 -15.86 4.49 14.25
C VAL A 502 -16.69 5.16 15.34
N PHE A 503 -17.24 6.34 15.03
CA PHE A 503 -18.02 7.14 15.97
C PHE A 503 -19.51 7.10 15.67
N LEU A 504 -20.32 7.28 16.72
CA LEU A 504 -21.75 7.54 16.56
C LEU A 504 -21.95 8.92 15.93
N GLN A 505 -22.72 9.02 14.85
CA GLN A 505 -23.10 10.34 14.33
C GLN A 505 -24.23 10.94 15.17
N THR A 506 -24.00 12.14 15.69
CA THR A 506 -25.10 12.99 16.18
C THR A 506 -25.91 13.50 14.99
N PRO A 507 -27.25 13.36 14.97
CA PRO A 507 -28.08 13.90 13.90
C PRO A 507 -27.85 15.40 13.75
N LYS A 508 -27.53 15.87 12.54
CA LYS A 508 -27.59 17.29 12.23
C LYS A 508 -29.05 17.72 12.38
N GLN A 509 -29.33 18.64 13.30
CA GLN A 509 -30.60 19.37 13.25
C GLN A 509 -30.69 20.09 11.89
N PRO A 510 -31.79 19.96 11.14
CA PRO A 510 -31.99 20.78 9.96
C PRO A 510 -32.08 22.25 10.37
N VAL A 511 -31.34 23.09 9.64
CA VAL A 511 -31.34 24.56 9.77
C VAL A 511 -32.57 25.15 9.09
#